data_AF-A0A7W8JZ81-F1
#
_entry.id   AF-A0A7W8JZ81-F1
#
_cell.length_a   1.000
_cell.length_b   1.000
_cell.length_c   1.000
_cell.angle_alpha   90.00
_cell.angle_beta   90.00
_cell.angle_gamma   90.00
#
_symmetry.space_group_name_H-M   'P 1'
#
loop_
_entity.id
_entity.type
_entity.pdbx_description
1 polymer ?
#
loop_
_entity_poly.entity_id
_entity_poly.type
_entity_poly.pdbx_seq_one_letter_code
_entity_poly.pdbx_strand_id
1 'polypeptide(L)'
;MAQGRLAQFAGILESLNMAKEGRGNLERAIQLGMNTAPPYVGLGVWHATMISKGSLAAAVVGAKRSDALNPFKKALGQEPENLRARLEYATALLLDSRGNRTAAIARLQKVVRLTPADDWQRREQRPARALPERMQQKCKSAGLLE
;
A
#
# COMPACT_ATOMS: atom_id res chain seq x y z
N MET A 1 -25.39 26.78 10.34
CA MET A 1 -24.19 26.28 9.60
C MET A 1 -23.19 25.48 10.47
N ALA A 2 -23.49 25.09 11.71
CA ALA A 2 -22.56 24.34 12.57
C ALA A 2 -22.65 22.80 12.45
N GLN A 3 -23.84 22.25 12.20
CA GLN A 3 -24.07 20.79 12.13
C GLN A 3 -23.35 20.09 10.97
N GLY A 4 -23.24 20.71 9.79
CA GLY A 4 -22.58 20.10 8.64
C GLY A 4 -21.09 19.82 8.88
N ARG A 5 -20.38 20.74 9.54
CA ARG A 5 -18.96 20.55 9.90
C ARG A 5 -18.79 19.48 10.99
N LEU A 6 -19.69 19.42 11.97
CA LEU A 6 -19.66 18.39 13.01
C LEU A 6 -19.86 16.99 12.41
N ALA A 7 -20.78 16.83 11.45
CA ALA A 7 -20.98 15.57 10.74
C ALA A 7 -19.73 15.15 9.94
N GLN A 8 -19.06 16.10 9.28
CA GLN A 8 -17.80 15.83 8.60
C GLN A 8 -16.70 15.37 9.58
N PHE A 9 -16.57 16.02 10.74
CA PHE A 9 -15.62 15.60 11.76
C PHE A 9 -15.94 14.22 12.32
N ALA A 10 -17.21 13.90 12.58
CA ALA A 10 -17.63 12.58 13.04
C ALA A 10 -17.25 11.49 12.02
N GLY A 11 -17.53 11.72 10.73
CA GLY A 11 -17.15 10.77 9.67
C GLY A 11 -15.64 10.58 9.54
N ILE A 12 -14.84 11.64 9.71
CA ILE A 12 -13.37 11.52 9.74
C ILE A 12 -12.93 10.65 10.92
N LEU A 13 -13.44 10.89 12.12
CA LEU A 13 -13.10 10.11 13.31
C LEU A 13 -13.47 8.64 13.17
N GLU A 14 -14.66 8.35 12.64
CA GLU A 14 -15.11 6.98 12.38
C GLU A 14 -14.19 6.27 11.38
N SER A 15 -13.84 6.94 10.28
CA SER A 15 -12.92 6.37 9.29
C SER A 15 -11.53 6.05 9.87
N LEU A 16 -11.04 6.89 10.79
CA LEU A 16 -9.78 6.67 11.50
C LEU A 16 -9.90 5.51 12.49
N ASN A 17 -11.05 5.35 13.14
CA ASN A 17 -11.32 4.23 14.05
C ASN A 17 -11.35 2.90 13.30
N MET A 18 -12.12 2.81 12.21
CA MET A 18 -12.17 1.62 11.35
C MET A 18 -10.78 1.25 10.81
N ALA A 19 -9.96 2.26 10.48
CA ALA A 19 -8.60 1.99 10.07
C ALA A 19 -7.75 1.40 11.20
N LYS A 20 -7.84 1.92 12.43
CA LYS A 20 -7.13 1.36 13.58
C LYS A 20 -7.57 -0.08 13.85
N GLU A 21 -8.86 -0.37 13.78
CA GLU A 21 -9.42 -1.72 13.92
C GLU A 21 -8.89 -2.66 12.82
N GLY A 22 -8.85 -2.20 11.57
CA GLY A 22 -8.29 -2.97 10.46
C GLY A 22 -6.84 -3.37 10.69
N ARG A 23 -6.00 -2.46 11.21
CA ARG A 23 -4.64 -2.79 11.64
C ARG A 23 -4.63 -3.82 12.77
N GLY A 24 -5.44 -3.61 13.81
CA GLY A 24 -5.52 -4.51 14.95
C GLY A 24 -5.90 -5.95 14.55
N ASN A 25 -6.81 -6.10 13.59
CA ASN A 25 -7.20 -7.41 13.06
C ASN A 25 -6.06 -8.11 12.31
N LEU A 26 -5.29 -7.37 11.51
CA LEU A 26 -4.11 -7.90 10.81
C LEU A 26 -3.01 -8.29 11.79
N GLU A 27 -2.76 -7.47 12.81
CA GLU A 27 -1.79 -7.77 13.87
C GLU A 27 -2.22 -9.01 14.67
N ARG A 28 -3.51 -9.14 14.99
CA ARG A 28 -4.05 -10.31 15.69
C ARG A 28 -3.95 -11.56 14.85
N ALA A 29 -4.21 -11.50 13.54
CA ALA A 29 -4.00 -12.62 12.63
C ALA A 29 -2.55 -13.13 12.66
N ILE A 30 -1.57 -12.21 12.64
CA ILE A 30 -0.15 -12.55 12.76
C ILE A 30 0.16 -13.18 14.12
N GLN A 31 -0.38 -12.62 15.22
CA GLN A 31 -0.19 -13.15 16.57
C GLN A 31 -0.79 -14.55 16.75
N LEU A 32 -1.90 -14.83 16.07
CA LEU A 32 -2.53 -16.17 16.04
C LEU A 32 -1.76 -17.18 15.19
N GLY A 33 -0.60 -16.80 14.63
CA GLY A 33 0.28 -17.70 13.90
C GLY A 33 -0.02 -17.82 12.41
N MET A 34 -0.80 -16.91 11.82
CA MET A 34 -0.96 -16.87 10.36
C MET A 34 0.38 -16.52 9.71
N ASN A 35 1.08 -17.54 9.22
CA ASN A 35 2.39 -17.43 8.59
C ASN A 35 2.32 -17.33 7.04
N THR A 36 1.17 -16.88 6.52
CA THR A 36 0.93 -16.67 5.09
C THR A 36 1.12 -15.20 4.72
N ALA A 37 1.37 -14.91 3.45
CA ALA A 37 1.59 -13.56 2.94
C ALA A 37 0.45 -12.55 3.22
N PRO A 38 -0.86 -12.89 3.12
CA PRO A 38 -1.95 -11.91 3.19
C PRO A 38 -1.95 -10.96 4.40
N PRO A 39 -1.85 -11.42 5.67
CA PRO A 39 -1.85 -10.50 6.81
C PRO A 39 -0.65 -9.53 6.79
N TYR A 40 0.53 -9.99 6.38
CA TYR A 40 1.70 -9.12 6.26
C TYR A 40 1.56 -8.12 5.09
N VAL A 41 1.04 -8.56 3.94
CA VAL A 41 0.75 -7.68 2.79
C VAL A 41 -0.25 -6.60 3.20
N GLY A 42 -1.35 -6.99 3.86
CA GLY A 42 -2.37 -6.06 4.34
C GLY A 42 -1.79 -5.02 5.31
N LEU A 43 -0.93 -5.43 6.24
CA LEU A 43 -0.31 -4.52 7.20
C LEU A 43 0.60 -3.49 6.50
N GLY A 44 1.39 -3.93 5.52
CA GLY A 44 2.22 -3.04 4.71
C GLY A 44 1.40 -2.02 3.90
N VAL A 45 0.32 -2.48 3.26
CA VAL A 45 -0.61 -1.62 2.50
C VAL A 45 -1.28 -0.59 3.40
N TRP A 46 -1.70 -1.00 4.60
CA TRP A 46 -2.31 -0.12 5.58
C TRP A 46 -1.38 1.03 5.96
N HIS A 47 -0.13 0.72 6.31
CA HIS A 47 0.87 1.74 6.66
C HIS A 47 1.17 2.66 5.49
N ALA A 48 1.42 2.11 4.29
CA ALA A 48 1.72 2.91 3.09
C ALA A 48 0.56 3.85 2.72
N THR A 49 -0.68 3.35 2.81
CA THR A 49 -1.89 4.12 2.53
C THR A 49 -2.05 5.28 3.50
N MET A 50 -1.85 5.05 4.79
CA MET A 50 -1.97 6.09 5.81
C MET A 50 -0.89 7.17 5.68
N ILE A 51 0.34 6.77 5.36
CA ILE A 51 1.43 7.71 5.07
C ILE A 51 1.10 8.57 3.85
N SER A 52 0.53 7.97 2.78
CA SER A 52 0.17 8.72 1.57
C SER A 52 -0.93 9.76 1.78
N LYS A 53 -1.73 9.62 2.84
CA LYS A 53 -2.79 10.58 3.22
C LYS A 53 -2.24 11.80 3.99
N GLY A 54 -0.95 11.82 4.33
CA GLY A 54 -0.27 12.93 5.00
C GLY A 54 0.25 12.57 6.38
N SER A 55 1.25 13.33 6.85
CA SER A 55 1.96 13.06 8.10
C SER A 55 1.06 13.12 9.34
N LEU A 56 0.11 14.06 9.38
CA LEU A 56 -0.84 14.19 10.49
C LEU A 56 -1.77 12.98 10.57
N ALA A 57 -2.37 12.58 9.45
CA ALA A 57 -3.25 11.41 9.38
C ALA A 57 -2.50 10.14 9.81
N ALA A 58 -1.28 9.94 9.30
CA ALA A 58 -0.42 8.83 9.68
C ALA A 58 -0.10 8.82 11.18
N ALA A 59 0.23 9.98 11.77
CA ALA A 59 0.56 10.08 13.20
C ALA A 59 -0.63 9.71 14.09
N VAL A 60 -1.84 10.20 13.78
CA VAL A 60 -3.05 9.96 14.57
C VAL A 60 -3.41 8.46 14.66
N VAL A 61 -3.09 7.69 13.61
CA VAL A 61 -3.33 6.24 13.57
C VAL A 61 -2.11 5.39 13.91
N GLY A 62 -0.94 6.01 14.09
CA GLY A 62 0.31 5.32 14.41
C GLY A 62 1.00 4.66 13.21
N ALA A 63 0.74 5.12 11.99
CA ALA A 63 1.38 4.58 10.80
C ALA A 63 2.83 5.06 10.66
N LYS A 64 3.77 4.11 10.54
CA LYS A 64 5.20 4.39 10.38
C LYS A 64 5.74 3.86 9.06
N ARG A 65 6.67 4.62 8.47
CA ARG A 65 7.32 4.24 7.22
C ARG A 65 8.19 2.99 7.34
N SER A 66 8.88 2.81 8.47
CA SER A 66 9.63 1.58 8.78
C SER A 66 8.74 0.35 8.69
N ASP A 67 7.49 0.51 9.09
CA ASP A 67 6.50 -0.56 9.23
C ASP A 67 5.68 -0.73 7.94
N ALA A 68 5.82 0.19 6.97
CA ALA A 68 5.23 0.05 5.65
C ALA A 68 5.97 -0.98 4.79
N LEU A 69 7.30 -1.07 4.88
CA LEU A 69 8.09 -1.91 3.96
C LEU A 69 8.46 -3.28 4.53
N ASN A 70 8.66 -3.39 5.85
CA ASN A 70 9.08 -4.64 6.48
C ASN A 70 8.06 -5.78 6.36
N PRO A 71 6.73 -5.55 6.47
CA PRO A 71 5.75 -6.62 6.29
C PRO A 71 5.81 -7.26 4.90
N PHE A 72 6.02 -6.47 3.84
CA PHE A 72 6.18 -7.02 2.49
C PHE A 72 7.42 -7.91 2.37
N LYS A 73 8.54 -7.55 3.02
CA LYS A 73 9.74 -8.38 3.03
C LYS A 73 9.47 -9.72 3.74
N LYS A 74 8.71 -9.72 4.83
CA LYS A 74 8.30 -10.96 5.51
C LYS A 74 7.41 -11.82 4.62
N ALA A 75 6.40 -11.22 4.00
CA ALA A 75 5.50 -11.90 3.06
C ALA A 75 6.27 -12.56 1.90
N LEU A 76 7.22 -11.84 1.30
CA LEU A 76 8.04 -12.35 0.20
C LEU A 76 9.13 -13.33 0.66
N GLY A 77 9.51 -13.31 1.94
CA GLY A 77 10.38 -14.33 2.52
C GLY A 77 9.67 -15.68 2.68
N GLN A 78 8.38 -15.64 3.02
CA GLN A 78 7.53 -16.84 3.15
C GLN A 78 7.05 -17.34 1.78
N GLU A 79 6.60 -16.42 0.93
CA GLU A 79 6.05 -16.73 -0.38
C GLU A 79 6.74 -15.87 -1.46
N PRO A 80 7.94 -16.27 -1.92
CA PRO A 80 8.73 -15.48 -2.86
C PRO A 80 8.02 -15.17 -4.17
N GLU A 81 7.13 -16.07 -4.62
CA GLU A 81 6.41 -15.96 -5.88
C GLU A 81 5.02 -15.31 -5.75
N ASN A 82 4.63 -14.90 -4.54
CA ASN A 82 3.31 -14.29 -4.33
C ASN A 82 3.17 -13.00 -5.13
N LEU A 83 2.35 -13.06 -6.19
CA LEU A 83 2.14 -11.95 -7.11
C LEU A 83 1.57 -10.72 -6.40
N ARG A 84 0.60 -10.91 -5.51
CA ARG A 84 -0.06 -9.82 -4.77
C ARG A 84 0.93 -9.12 -3.85
N ALA A 85 1.78 -9.86 -3.15
CA ALA A 85 2.82 -9.30 -2.30
C ALA A 85 3.81 -8.46 -3.10
N ARG A 86 4.25 -8.93 -4.28
CA ARG A 86 5.16 -8.17 -5.16
C ARG A 86 4.51 -6.89 -5.69
N LEU A 87 3.25 -6.97 -6.11
CA LEU A 87 2.48 -5.84 -6.64
C LEU A 87 2.26 -4.76 -5.58
N GLU A 88 1.81 -5.16 -4.40
CA GLU A 88 1.55 -4.23 -3.30
C GLU A 88 2.83 -3.63 -2.74
N TYR A 89 3.92 -4.41 -2.71
CA TYR A 89 5.21 -3.87 -2.32
C TYR A 89 5.70 -2.78 -3.29
N ALA A 90 5.62 -3.04 -4.60
CA ALA A 90 5.98 -2.05 -5.61
C ALA A 90 5.08 -0.80 -5.52
N THR A 91 3.79 -0.97 -5.28
CA THR A 91 2.83 0.12 -5.10
C THR A 91 3.12 0.93 -3.83
N ALA A 92 3.42 0.27 -2.71
CA ALA A 92 3.79 0.94 -1.46
C ALA A 92 5.07 1.79 -1.61
N LEU A 93 6.05 1.29 -2.37
CA LEU A 93 7.27 2.05 -2.70
C LEU A 93 6.99 3.28 -3.58
N LEU A 94 5.93 3.26 -4.39
CA LEU A 94 5.50 4.42 -5.19
C LEU A 94 4.80 5.49 -4.34
N LEU A 95 4.04 5.07 -3.33
CA LEU A 95 3.36 5.96 -2.39
C LEU A 95 4.34 6.68 -1.47
N ASP A 96 5.54 6.11 -1.30
CA ASP A 96 6.62 6.72 -0.56
C ASP A 96 7.22 7.93 -1.31
N SER A 97 6.86 9.13 -0.87
CA SER A 97 7.33 10.38 -1.47
C SER A 97 8.84 10.60 -1.39
N ARG A 98 9.55 9.95 -0.46
CA ARG A 98 11.02 9.98 -0.38
C ARG A 98 11.67 8.69 -0.88
N GLY A 99 10.88 7.82 -1.51
CA GLY A 99 11.36 6.56 -2.10
C GLY A 99 11.92 6.78 -3.51
N ASN A 100 12.74 5.84 -3.97
CA ASN A 100 13.20 5.83 -5.37
C ASN A 100 12.04 5.38 -6.28
N ARG A 101 11.30 6.37 -6.81
CA ARG A 101 10.16 6.13 -7.71
C ARG A 101 10.55 5.34 -8.96
N THR A 102 11.72 5.62 -9.55
CA THR A 102 12.21 4.91 -10.73
C THR A 102 12.39 3.42 -10.45
N ALA A 103 13.00 3.07 -9.32
CA ALA A 103 13.15 1.68 -8.89
C ALA A 103 11.79 1.01 -8.59
N ALA A 104 10.84 1.75 -8.03
CA ALA A 104 9.49 1.25 -7.77
C ALA A 104 8.70 1.00 -9.07
N ILE A 105 8.81 1.91 -10.05
CA ILE A 105 8.25 1.74 -11.40
C ILE A 105 8.85 0.49 -12.07
N ALA A 106 10.17 0.32 -12.03
CA ALA A 106 10.84 -0.83 -12.61
C ALA A 106 10.39 -2.15 -11.95
N ARG A 107 10.20 -2.17 -10.62
CA ARG A 107 9.63 -3.34 -9.92
C ARG A 107 8.21 -3.63 -10.39
N LEU A 108 7.36 -2.61 -10.50
CA LEU A 108 5.98 -2.78 -10.96
C LEU A 108 5.92 -3.30 -12.40
N GLN A 109 6.79 -2.80 -13.28
CA GLN A 109 6.94 -3.30 -14.66
C GLN A 109 7.33 -4.78 -14.72
N LYS A 110 8.17 -5.26 -13.80
CA LYS A 110 8.49 -6.69 -13.69
C LYS A 110 7.26 -7.50 -13.26
N VAL A 111 6.50 -7.01 -12.30
CA VAL A 111 5.31 -7.71 -11.78
C VAL A 111 4.22 -7.85 -12.83
N VAL A 112 3.94 -6.80 -13.61
CA VAL A 112 2.91 -6.85 -14.67
C VAL A 112 3.28 -7.71 -15.88
N ARG A 113 4.56 -8.10 -16.00
CA ARG A 113 5.05 -9.04 -17.02
C ARG A 113 4.96 -10.50 -16.58
N LEU A 114 4.70 -10.77 -15.30
CA LEU A 114 4.52 -12.15 -14.82
C LEU A 114 3.22 -12.73 -15.38
N THR A 115 3.26 -14.00 -15.79
CA THR A 115 2.06 -14.73 -16.23
C THR A 115 1.17 -14.96 -15.01
N PRO A 116 -0.07 -14.44 -15.00
CA PRO A 116 -1.00 -14.66 -13.91
C PRO A 116 -1.51 -16.10 -13.94
N ALA A 117 -1.47 -16.77 -12.78
CA ALA A 117 -1.87 -18.16 -12.64
C ALA A 117 -3.40 -18.35 -12.73
N ASP A 118 -4.17 -17.32 -12.37
CA ASP A 118 -5.64 -17.38 -12.34
C ASP A 118 -6.30 -16.04 -12.74
N ASP A 119 -7.63 -16.03 -12.82
CA ASP A 119 -8.42 -14.83 -13.13
C ASP A 119 -8.31 -13.74 -12.05
N TRP A 120 -8.02 -14.12 -10.82
CA TRP A 120 -7.88 -13.19 -9.71
C TRP A 120 -6.60 -12.36 -9.88
N GLN A 121 -5.47 -13.02 -10.08
CA GLN A 121 -4.19 -12.42 -10.41
C GLN A 121 -4.26 -11.58 -11.69
N ARG A 122 -4.99 -12.05 -12.72
CA ARG A 122 -5.26 -11.22 -13.92
C ARG A 122 -5.97 -9.92 -13.56
N ARG A 123 -7.02 -9.98 -12.73
CA ARG A 123 -7.75 -8.78 -12.26
C ARG A 123 -6.85 -7.84 -11.47
N GLU A 124 -5.99 -8.36 -10.59
CA GLU A 124 -5.04 -7.57 -9.81
C GLU A 124 -4.00 -6.84 -10.67
N GLN A 125 -3.51 -7.48 -11.74
CA GLN A 125 -2.54 -6.85 -12.65
C GLN A 125 -3.12 -5.72 -13.49
N ARG A 126 -4.43 -5.69 -13.77
CA ARG A 126 -5.05 -4.65 -14.63
C ARG A 126 -4.76 -3.22 -14.14
N PRO A 127 -5.07 -2.83 -12.90
CA PRO A 127 -4.76 -1.49 -12.41
C PRO A 127 -3.25 -1.23 -12.35
N ALA A 128 -2.44 -2.27 -12.07
CA ALA A 128 -0.99 -2.14 -12.01
C ALA A 128 -0.33 -1.86 -13.37
N ARG A 129 -0.95 -2.22 -14.50
CA ARG A 129 -0.41 -1.93 -15.85
C ARG A 129 -0.46 -0.43 -16.19
N ALA A 130 -1.52 0.26 -15.75
CA ALA A 130 -1.68 1.70 -16.02
C ALA A 130 -0.91 2.60 -15.04
N LEU A 131 -0.49 2.06 -13.89
CA LEU A 131 0.13 2.83 -12.82
C LEU A 131 1.53 3.36 -13.17
N PRO A 132 2.45 2.58 -13.81
CA PRO A 132 3.74 3.08 -14.30
C PRO A 132 3.59 4.28 -15.22
N GLU A 133 2.70 4.20 -16.21
CA GLU A 133 2.51 5.24 -17.24
C GLU A 133 1.99 6.54 -16.60
N ARG A 134 0.96 6.42 -15.74
CA ARG A 134 0.42 7.57 -14.98
C ARG A 134 1.51 8.23 -14.13
N MET A 135 2.37 7.44 -13.50
CA MET A 135 3.44 7.96 -12.64
C MET A 135 4.58 8.59 -13.44
N GLN A 136 4.96 7.99 -14.58
CA GLN A 136 5.93 8.58 -15.50
C GLN A 136 5.43 9.92 -16.05
N GLN A 137 4.16 9.99 -16.47
CA GLN A 137 3.56 11.24 -16.94
C GLN A 137 3.59 12.31 -15.84
N LYS A 138 3.23 11.93 -14.61
CA LYS A 138 3.26 12.83 -13.45
C LYS A 138 4.68 13.30 -13.10
N CYS A 139 5.69 12.45 -13.26
CA CYS A 139 7.10 12.84 -13.04
C CYS A 139 7.62 13.75 -14.16
N LYS A 140 7.27 13.48 -15.43
CA LYS A 140 7.59 14.37 -16.56
C LYS A 140 6.95 15.75 -16.40
N SER A 141 5.67 15.81 -16.05
CA SER A 141 4.97 17.08 -15.81
C SER A 141 5.50 17.85 -14.59
N ALA A 142 6.23 17.18 -13.70
CA ALA A 142 6.84 17.78 -12.51
C ALA A 142 8.34 18.10 -12.70
N GLY A 143 8.91 17.88 -13.89
CA GLY A 143 10.34 18.11 -14.16
C GLY A 143 11.29 17.18 -13.40
N LEU A 144 10.83 15.99 -12.97
CA LEU A 144 11.59 15.04 -12.15
C LEU A 144 12.19 13.87 -12.95
N LEU A 145 12.03 13.88 -14.27
CA LEU A 145 12.67 12.95 -15.20
C LEU A 145 13.29 13.81 -16.30
N GLU A 146 14.61 13.96 -16.26
CA GLU A 146 15.41 14.30 -17.44
C GLU A 146 15.62 13.04 -18.29
#